data_AF-A0A1Y4KVM6-F1
#
_entry.id   AF-A0A1Y4KVM6-F1
#
_cell.length_a   1.000
_cell.length_b   1.000
_cell.length_c   1.000
_cell.angle_alpha   90.00
_cell.angle_beta   90.00
_cell.angle_gamma   90.00
#
_symmetry.space_group_name_H-M   'P 1'
#
loop_
_entity.id
_entity.type
_entity.pdbx_description
1 polymer ?
#
loop_
_entity_poly.entity_id
_entity_poly.type
_entity_poly.pdbx_seq_one_letter_code
_entity_poly.pdbx_strand_id
1 'polypeptide(L)'
;MFSKKLILSLFGTVFVYLACYVPQLLYLHKTYGFSNLLAPLRSLSAMSDSMFGNLSLLGYIILIYTIRLMMAVFVLYVIIILSLYFRHTIPAASLTGVLLALPLFVHILGIRMFDYCSLNALFSVNLMFQEWNKYVTIPILFLPGIGIVLFHLTAKKISARQ
;
A
#
# COMPACT_ATOMS: atom_id res chain seq x y z
N MET A 1 7.16 4.89 -26.21
CA MET A 1 8.06 5.39 -25.13
C MET A 1 7.41 5.31 -23.74
N PHE A 2 6.11 5.61 -23.61
CA PHE A 2 5.38 5.61 -22.34
C PHE A 2 5.29 4.23 -21.65
N SER A 3 4.98 3.15 -22.39
CA SER A 3 4.88 1.79 -21.82
C SER A 3 6.19 1.30 -21.19
N LYS A 4 7.35 1.69 -21.74
CA LYS A 4 8.67 1.35 -21.18
C LYS A 4 8.91 2.04 -19.82
N LYS A 5 8.45 3.28 -19.66
CA LYS A 5 8.56 4.03 -18.39
C LYS A 5 7.68 3.43 -17.30
N LEU A 6 6.48 2.96 -17.66
CA LEU A 6 5.56 2.31 -16.73
C LEU A 6 6.08 0.94 -16.26
N ILE A 7 6.62 0.13 -17.18
CA ILE A 7 7.23 -1.16 -16.81
C ILE A 7 8.42 -0.93 -15.87
N LEU A 8 9.26 0.07 -16.17
CA LEU A 8 10.39 0.43 -15.31
C LEU A 8 9.93 0.88 -13.91
N SER A 9 8.89 1.70 -13.82
CA SER A 9 8.40 2.20 -12.53
C SER A 9 7.68 1.12 -11.71
N LEU A 10 6.98 0.18 -12.36
CA LEU A 10 6.44 -1.01 -11.69
C LEU A 10 7.57 -1.90 -11.16
N PHE A 11 8.58 -2.18 -11.97
CA PHE A 11 9.72 -2.99 -11.56
C PHE A 11 10.46 -2.33 -10.39
N GLY A 12 10.69 -1.01 -10.46
CA GLY A 12 11.29 -0.24 -9.37
C GLY A 12 10.46 -0.33 -8.08
N THR A 13 9.14 -0.18 -8.15
CA THR A 13 8.24 -0.29 -6.99
C THR A 13 8.30 -1.69 -6.37
N VAL A 14 8.24 -2.75 -7.17
CA VAL A 14 8.34 -4.13 -6.67
C VAL A 14 9.70 -4.39 -6.04
N PHE A 15 10.78 -3.91 -6.67
CA PHE A 15 12.13 -4.06 -6.13
C PHE A 15 12.30 -3.37 -4.77
N VAL A 16 11.88 -2.11 -4.66
CA VAL A 16 11.92 -1.36 -3.39
C VAL A 16 11.05 -2.03 -2.33
N TYR A 17 9.86 -2.51 -2.73
CA TYR A 17 8.97 -3.25 -1.85
C TYR A 17 9.65 -4.50 -1.27
N LEU A 18 10.27 -5.32 -2.12
CA LEU A 18 11.01 -6.50 -1.68
C LEU A 18 12.19 -6.12 -0.78
N ALA A 19 12.96 -5.09 -1.14
CA ALA A 19 14.11 -4.64 -0.33
C ALA A 19 13.69 -4.19 1.08
N CYS A 20 12.52 -3.58 1.24
CA CYS A 20 12.01 -3.16 2.55
C CYS A 20 11.41 -4.31 3.37
N TYR A 21 10.65 -5.21 2.74
CA TYR A 21 9.84 -6.19 3.46
C TYR A 21 10.46 -7.59 3.56
N VAL A 22 11.35 -7.98 2.65
CA VAL A 22 12.08 -9.26 2.74
C VAL A 22 12.94 -9.34 4.01
N PRO A 23 13.73 -8.31 4.39
CA PRO A 23 14.50 -8.36 5.62
C PRO A 23 13.62 -8.50 6.87
N GLN A 24 12.46 -7.85 6.89
CA GLN A 24 11.49 -7.95 7.98
C GLN A 24 10.94 -9.38 8.09
N LEU A 25 10.67 -10.03 6.95
CA LEU A 25 10.16 -11.40 6.91
C LEU A 25 11.22 -12.42 7.38
N LEU A 26 12.49 -12.20 7.02
CA LEU A 26 13.62 -12.99 7.53
C LEU A 26 13.81 -12.82 9.04
N TYR A 27 13.67 -11.60 9.55
CA TYR A 27 13.73 -11.33 10.99
C TYR A 27 12.60 -12.05 11.74
N LEU A 28 11.39 -12.01 11.20
CA LEU A 28 10.23 -12.69 11.78
C LEU A 28 10.44 -14.21 11.82
N HIS A 29 10.97 -14.77 10.73
CA HIS A 29 11.32 -16.18 10.66
C HIS A 29 12.37 -16.58 11.71
N LYS A 30 13.43 -15.78 11.86
CA LYS A 30 14.49 -16.02 12.86
C LYS A 30 13.97 -15.93 14.30
N THR A 31 12.98 -15.07 14.55
CA THR A 31 12.46 -14.81 15.91
C THR A 31 11.42 -15.84 16.34
N TYR A 32 10.52 -16.25 15.44
CA TYR A 32 9.39 -17.12 15.78
C TYR A 32 9.54 -18.57 15.30
N GLY A 33 10.35 -18.84 14.28
CA GLY A 33 10.51 -20.16 13.68
C GLY A 33 9.31 -20.61 12.83
N PHE A 34 9.51 -21.57 11.91
CA PHE A 34 8.46 -22.02 10.98
C PHE A 34 7.26 -22.66 11.68
N SER A 35 7.49 -23.45 12.73
CA SER A 35 6.43 -24.18 13.44
C SER A 35 5.41 -23.25 14.11
N ASN A 36 5.87 -22.14 14.68
CA ASN A 36 4.98 -21.17 15.32
C ASN A 36 4.27 -20.25 14.31
N LEU A 37 4.84 -20.06 13.12
CA LEU A 37 4.21 -19.28 12.05
C LEU A 37 3.01 -19.99 11.41
N LEU A 38 2.89 -21.31 11.58
CA LEU A 38 1.73 -22.07 11.12
C LEU A 38 0.58 -22.11 12.14
N ALA A 39 0.80 -21.61 13.36
CA ALA A 39 -0.25 -21.52 14.37
C ALA A 39 -1.39 -20.57 13.92
N PRO A 40 -2.64 -20.83 14.37
CA PRO A 40 -3.77 -19.99 14.02
C PRO A 40 -3.68 -18.62 14.71
N LEU A 41 -4.11 -17.56 14.04
CA LEU A 41 -4.00 -16.16 14.50
C LEU A 41 -4.58 -15.92 15.90
N ARG A 42 -5.63 -16.66 16.26
CA ARG A 42 -6.27 -16.62 17.58
C ARG A 42 -5.34 -16.98 18.74
N SER A 43 -4.18 -17.58 18.48
CA SER A 43 -3.18 -17.84 19.52
C SER A 43 -2.52 -16.56 20.04
N LEU A 44 -2.63 -15.44 19.32
CA LEU A 44 -2.28 -14.12 19.85
C LEU A 44 -3.49 -13.49 20.53
N SER A 45 -3.32 -13.10 21.79
CA SER A 45 -4.33 -12.39 22.58
C SER A 45 -4.83 -11.10 21.92
N ALA A 46 -3.96 -10.39 21.21
CA ALA A 46 -4.33 -9.18 20.47
C ALA A 46 -5.16 -9.45 19.18
N MET A 47 -5.29 -10.69 18.75
CA MET A 47 -5.94 -11.11 17.50
C MET A 47 -7.06 -12.13 17.72
N SER A 48 -7.37 -12.48 18.97
CA SER A 48 -8.34 -13.52 19.32
C SER A 48 -9.75 -13.24 18.79
N ASP A 49 -10.13 -11.97 18.72
CA ASP A 49 -11.45 -11.51 18.27
C ASP A 49 -11.46 -11.01 16.80
N SER A 50 -10.35 -11.22 16.08
CA SER A 50 -10.23 -10.77 14.71
C SER A 50 -11.02 -11.66 13.75
N MET A 51 -11.55 -11.07 12.67
CA MET A 51 -12.24 -11.79 11.58
C MET A 51 -11.37 -12.87 10.90
N PHE A 52 -10.04 -12.81 11.11
CA PHE A 52 -9.05 -13.73 10.56
C PHE A 52 -8.49 -14.71 11.60
N GLY A 53 -9.14 -14.90 12.75
CA GLY A 53 -8.66 -15.72 13.87
C GLY A 53 -8.29 -17.17 13.52
N ASN A 54 -8.93 -17.76 12.51
CA ASN A 54 -8.66 -19.13 12.04
C ASN A 54 -7.57 -19.22 10.97
N LEU A 55 -7.11 -18.09 10.44
CA LEU A 55 -6.05 -18.05 9.44
C LEU A 55 -4.71 -18.31 10.13
N SER A 56 -3.77 -18.99 9.46
CA SER A 56 -2.43 -19.16 10.03
C SER A 56 -1.72 -17.81 10.12
N LEU A 57 -0.82 -17.65 11.10
CA LEU A 57 0.01 -16.45 11.23
C LEU A 57 0.72 -16.10 9.93
N LEU A 58 1.33 -17.11 9.30
CA LEU A 58 1.99 -16.99 8.01
C LEU A 58 1.02 -16.54 6.91
N GLY A 59 -0.19 -17.11 6.85
CA GLY A 59 -1.21 -16.71 5.90
C GLY A 59 -1.62 -15.25 6.08
N TYR A 60 -1.72 -14.78 7.33
CA TYR A 60 -2.13 -13.41 7.64
C TYR A 60 -1.04 -12.41 7.29
N ILE A 61 0.22 -12.77 7.56
CA ILE A 61 1.40 -12.00 7.16
C ILE A 61 1.45 -11.87 5.63
N ILE A 62 1.25 -12.97 4.89
CA ILE A 62 1.18 -12.93 3.42
C ILE A 62 0.03 -12.03 2.95
N LEU A 63 -1.14 -12.14 3.57
CA LEU A 63 -2.30 -11.31 3.22
C LEU A 63 -2.02 -9.82 3.43
N ILE A 64 -1.44 -9.43 4.57
CA ILE A 64 -1.02 -8.04 4.84
C ILE A 64 -0.03 -7.57 3.79
N TYR A 65 1.02 -8.35 3.50
CA TYR A 65 2.00 -7.97 2.50
C TYR A 65 1.43 -7.92 1.08
N THR A 66 0.42 -8.73 0.76
CA THR A 66 -0.24 -8.66 -0.54
C THR A 66 -1.02 -7.35 -0.67
N ILE A 67 -1.79 -6.99 0.36
CA ILE A 67 -2.57 -5.74 0.36
C ILE A 67 -1.64 -4.53 0.32
N ARG A 68 -0.55 -4.53 1.09
CA ARG A 68 0.47 -3.46 1.05
C ARG A 68 1.07 -3.29 -0.34
N LEU A 69 1.33 -4.38 -1.06
CA LEU A 69 1.81 -4.32 -2.44
C LEU A 69 0.75 -3.72 -3.37
N MET A 70 -0.52 -4.12 -3.24
CA MET A 70 -1.62 -3.55 -4.02
C MET A 70 -1.76 -2.04 -3.78
N MET A 71 -1.62 -1.58 -2.53
CA MET A 71 -1.65 -0.15 -2.19
C MET A 71 -0.44 0.60 -2.74
N ALA A 72 0.76 0.00 -2.70
CA ALA A 72 1.96 0.59 -3.32
C ALA A 72 1.77 0.81 -4.83
N VAL A 73 1.18 -0.19 -5.51
CA VAL A 73 0.85 -0.10 -6.94
C VAL A 73 -0.22 0.97 -7.21
N PHE A 74 -1.23 1.09 -6.35
CA PHE A 74 -2.23 2.17 -6.44
C PHE A 74 -1.58 3.55 -6.34
N VAL A 75 -0.72 3.77 -5.35
CA VAL A 75 0.02 5.03 -5.18
C VAL A 75 0.88 5.34 -6.40
N LEU A 76 1.55 4.34 -6.97
CA LEU A 76 2.29 4.50 -8.22
C LEU A 76 1.39 4.99 -9.37
N TYR A 77 0.19 4.42 -9.53
CA TYR A 77 -0.74 4.89 -10.56
C TYR A 77 -1.17 6.34 -10.33
N VAL A 78 -1.46 6.72 -9.09
CA VAL A 78 -1.78 8.12 -8.73
C VAL A 78 -0.64 9.05 -9.13
N ILE A 79 0.61 8.70 -8.78
CA ILE A 79 1.81 9.47 -9.13
C ILE A 79 1.94 9.64 -10.66
N ILE A 80 1.73 8.56 -11.42
CA ILE A 80 1.83 8.61 -12.89
C ILE A 80 0.71 9.48 -13.48
N ILE A 81 -0.53 9.37 -12.99
CA ILE A 81 -1.66 10.19 -13.44
C ILE A 81 -1.38 11.67 -13.18
N LEU A 82 -0.89 12.01 -11.98
CA LEU A 82 -0.49 13.39 -11.67
C LEU A 82 0.62 13.87 -12.59
N SER A 83 1.65 13.04 -12.81
CA SER A 83 2.76 13.38 -13.70
C SER A 83 2.30 13.63 -15.14
N LEU A 84 1.32 12.88 -15.62
CA LEU A 84 0.72 13.07 -16.93
C LEU A 84 -0.11 14.36 -17.02
N TYR A 85 -0.79 14.73 -15.94
CA TYR A 85 -1.64 15.93 -15.90
C TYR A 85 -0.82 17.22 -15.93
N PHE A 86 0.25 17.31 -15.13
CA PHE A 86 1.00 18.56 -14.96
C PHE A 86 1.93 18.92 -16.13
N ARG A 87 2.18 18.01 -17.10
CA ARG A 87 3.11 18.13 -18.25
C ARG A 87 4.59 18.44 -17.90
N HIS A 88 4.84 19.15 -16.80
CA HIS A 88 6.14 19.51 -16.25
C HIS A 88 6.53 18.58 -15.09
N THR A 89 7.77 18.10 -15.12
CA THR A 89 8.29 17.11 -14.15
C THR A 89 8.47 17.67 -12.75
N ILE A 90 8.85 18.94 -12.61
CA ILE A 90 9.13 19.60 -11.33
C ILE A 90 7.87 19.73 -10.45
N PRO A 91 6.73 20.29 -10.91
CA PRO A 91 5.53 20.40 -10.10
C PRO A 91 4.89 19.03 -9.77
N ALA A 92 5.04 18.05 -10.67
CA ALA A 92 4.59 16.69 -10.38
C ALA A 92 5.42 16.02 -9.26
N ALA A 93 6.75 16.19 -9.29
CA ALA A 93 7.64 15.66 -8.27
C ALA A 93 7.44 16.33 -6.91
N SER A 94 7.23 17.66 -6.87
CA SER A 94 6.98 18.37 -5.62
C SER A 94 5.65 17.96 -4.98
N LEU A 95 4.57 17.86 -5.77
CA LEU A 95 3.26 17.52 -5.25
C LEU A 95 3.18 16.06 -4.75
N THR A 96 3.87 15.14 -5.44
CA THR A 96 4.00 13.75 -4.99
C THR A 96 4.89 13.63 -3.75
N GLY A 97 5.96 14.44 -3.67
CA GLY A 97 6.77 14.57 -2.45
C GLY A 97 5.96 15.06 -1.26
N VAL A 98 5.14 16.10 -1.42
CA VAL A 98 4.24 16.60 -0.37
C VAL A 98 3.22 15.54 0.04
N LEU A 99 2.58 14.86 -0.92
CA LEU A 99 1.61 13.79 -0.64
C LEU A 99 2.20 12.65 0.20
N LEU A 100 3.47 12.29 -0.02
CA LEU A 100 4.13 11.20 0.68
C LEU A 100 4.78 11.65 2.01
N ALA A 101 5.39 12.83 2.04
CA ALA A 101 6.14 13.32 3.19
C ALA A 101 5.24 13.96 4.26
N LEU A 102 4.18 14.66 3.86
CA LEU A 102 3.28 15.36 4.78
C LEU A 102 2.64 14.40 5.80
N PRO A 103 2.13 13.22 5.41
CA PRO A 103 1.67 12.21 6.38
C PRO A 103 2.71 11.82 7.42
N LEU A 104 3.97 11.62 7.00
CA LEU A 104 5.07 11.24 7.89
C LEU A 104 5.43 12.36 8.86
N PHE A 105 5.48 13.61 8.38
CA PHE A 105 5.72 14.77 9.24
C PHE A 105 4.62 14.94 10.28
N VAL A 106 3.36 14.80 9.88
CA VAL A 106 2.22 14.94 10.80
C VAL A 106 2.19 13.79 11.83
N HIS A 107 2.60 12.58 11.45
CA HIS A 107 2.79 11.46 12.37
C HIS A 107 3.86 11.77 13.43
N ILE A 108 5.02 12.30 13.02
CA ILE A 108 6.11 12.69 13.93
C ILE A 108 5.67 13.78 14.92
N LEU A 109 4.78 14.69 14.50
CA LEU A 109 4.18 15.72 15.35
C LEU A 109 3.15 15.17 16.35
N GLY A 110 2.90 13.85 16.36
CA GLY A 110 2.01 13.19 17.32
C GLY A 110 0.51 13.32 17.00
N ILE A 111 0.14 13.86 15.83
CA ILE A 111 -1.25 14.04 15.44
C ILE A 111 -1.77 12.74 14.83
N ARG A 112 -2.16 11.80 15.70
CA ARG A 112 -2.61 10.45 15.32
C ARG A 112 -3.84 10.42 14.41
N MET A 113 -4.71 11.44 14.43
CA MET A 113 -5.88 11.50 13.54
C MET A 113 -5.50 11.48 12.06
N PHE A 114 -4.38 12.10 11.70
CA PHE A 114 -3.94 12.14 10.30
C PHE A 114 -3.38 10.79 9.82
N ASP A 115 -3.00 9.89 10.73
CA ASP A 115 -2.62 8.52 10.38
C ASP A 115 -3.79 7.70 9.88
N TYR A 116 -5.04 8.08 10.21
CA TYR A 116 -6.25 7.40 9.73
C TYR A 116 -6.68 7.88 8.33
N CYS A 117 -6.40 9.13 7.97
CA CYS A 117 -6.84 9.71 6.69
C CYS A 117 -5.73 9.85 5.63
N SER A 118 -4.48 9.54 5.98
CA SER A 118 -3.34 9.73 5.09
C SER A 118 -2.95 8.48 4.31
N LEU A 119 -1.99 8.61 3.39
CA LEU A 119 -1.39 7.47 2.70
C LEU A 119 -0.77 6.45 3.68
N ASN A 120 -0.32 6.89 4.86
CA ASN A 120 0.18 6.00 5.91
C ASN A 120 -0.87 4.97 6.35
N ALA A 121 -2.14 5.40 6.42
CA ALA A 121 -3.28 4.54 6.72
C ALA A 121 -3.39 3.34 5.77
N LEU A 122 -3.18 3.59 4.47
CA LEU A 122 -3.27 2.57 3.42
C LEU A 122 -2.16 1.52 3.53
N PHE A 123 -0.99 1.90 4.05
CA PHE A 123 0.11 0.96 4.31
C PHE A 123 -0.02 0.25 5.66
N SER A 124 -0.79 0.82 6.61
CA SER A 124 -1.09 0.23 7.91
C SER A 124 -2.30 -0.70 7.86
N VAL A 125 -2.18 -1.79 7.11
CA VAL A 125 -3.24 -2.78 6.89
C VAL A 125 -3.75 -3.41 8.21
N ASN A 126 -2.88 -3.52 9.22
CA ASN A 126 -3.27 -4.05 10.53
C ASN A 126 -4.28 -3.13 11.23
N LEU A 127 -4.04 -1.82 11.16
CA LEU A 127 -4.91 -0.78 11.71
C LEU A 127 -6.25 -0.74 10.94
N MET A 128 -6.20 -0.92 9.61
CA MET A 128 -7.41 -1.02 8.77
C MET A 128 -8.28 -2.26 9.09
N PHE A 129 -7.71 -3.36 9.56
CA PHE A 129 -8.49 -4.56 9.87
C PHE A 129 -8.96 -4.65 11.32
N GLN A 130 -8.24 -4.04 12.25
CA GLN A 130 -8.56 -4.10 13.68
C GLN A 130 -9.42 -2.93 14.14
N GLU A 131 -9.09 -1.71 13.72
CA GLU A 131 -9.72 -0.50 14.27
C GLU A 131 -10.80 0.09 13.35
N TRP A 132 -10.72 -0.14 12.04
CA TRP A 132 -11.66 0.49 11.11
C TRP A 132 -12.96 -0.27 10.99
N ASN A 133 -14.03 0.48 10.74
CA ASN A 133 -15.32 -0.10 10.44
C ASN A 133 -15.25 -0.90 9.13
N LYS A 134 -15.81 -2.12 9.13
CA LYS A 134 -15.82 -3.04 7.98
C LYS A 134 -16.37 -2.38 6.71
N TYR A 135 -17.35 -1.49 6.86
CA TYR A 135 -17.94 -0.72 5.76
C TYR A 135 -16.97 0.27 5.09
N VAL A 136 -15.89 0.66 5.76
CA VAL A 136 -14.84 1.54 5.24
C VAL A 136 -13.68 0.71 4.67
N THR A 137 -13.31 -0.39 5.33
CA THR A 137 -12.20 -1.25 4.91
C THR A 137 -12.47 -1.95 3.58
N ILE A 138 -13.69 -2.46 3.36
CA ILE A 138 -14.05 -3.20 2.14
C ILE A 138 -13.92 -2.33 0.87
N PRO A 139 -14.51 -1.12 0.79
CA PRO A 139 -14.34 -0.23 -0.37
C PRO A 139 -12.87 0.13 -0.67
N ILE A 140 -12.06 0.33 0.38
CA ILE A 140 -10.66 0.75 0.22
C ILE A 140 -9.82 -0.34 -0.43
N LEU A 141 -10.11 -1.63 -0.17
CA LEU A 141 -9.47 -2.75 -0.86
C LEU A 141 -9.72 -2.76 -2.38
N PHE A 142 -10.76 -2.09 -2.88
CA PHE A 142 -11.05 -1.96 -4.31
C PHE A 142 -10.41 -0.73 -4.97
N LEU A 143 -9.84 0.21 -4.21
CA LEU A 143 -9.14 1.40 -4.75
C LEU A 143 -8.06 1.07 -5.80
N PRO A 144 -7.22 0.02 -5.63
CA PRO A 144 -6.24 -0.35 -6.64
C PRO A 144 -6.87 -0.63 -8.02
N GLY A 145 -8.04 -1.28 -8.05
CA GLY A 145 -8.78 -1.54 -9.28
C GLY A 145 -9.29 -0.26 -9.93
N ILE A 146 -9.81 0.68 -9.13
CA ILE A 146 -10.26 1.99 -9.59
C ILE A 146 -9.08 2.78 -10.18
N GLY A 147 -7.91 2.74 -9.53
CA GLY A 147 -6.69 3.39 -10.01
C GLY A 147 -6.25 2.88 -11.39
N ILE A 148 -6.33 1.58 -11.64
CA ILE A 148 -6.02 0.97 -12.95
C ILE A 148 -6.98 1.48 -14.03
N VAL A 149 -8.30 1.50 -13.75
CA VAL A 149 -9.31 1.97 -14.70
C VAL A 149 -9.11 3.46 -15.02
N LEU A 150 -8.93 4.29 -13.99
CA LEU A 150 -8.65 5.73 -14.15
C LEU A 150 -7.39 5.97 -14.97
N PHE A 151 -6.34 5.20 -14.73
CA PHE A 151 -5.11 5.26 -15.50
C PHE A 151 -5.36 4.93 -16.99
N HIS A 152 -6.13 3.87 -17.29
CA HIS A 152 -6.46 3.53 -18.67
C HIS A 152 -7.27 4.62 -19.38
N LEU A 153 -8.24 5.22 -18.69
CA LEU A 153 -9.06 6.32 -19.23
C LEU A 153 -8.23 7.58 -19.49
N THR A 154 -7.34 7.96 -18.55
CA THR A 154 -6.46 9.12 -18.73
C THR A 154 -5.43 8.89 -19.82
N ALA A 155 -4.82 7.70 -19.90
CA ALA A 155 -3.88 7.34 -20.96
C ALA A 155 -4.55 7.42 -22.35
N LYS A 156 -5.77 6.89 -22.49
CA LYS A 156 -6.54 6.94 -23.76
C LYS A 156 -6.88 8.39 -24.15
N LYS A 157 -7.29 9.22 -23.20
CA LYS A 157 -7.65 10.63 -23.43
C LYS A 157 -6.44 11.48 -23.85
N ILE A 158 -5.25 11.18 -23.34
CA ILE A 158 -4.02 11.90 -23.69
C ILE A 158 -3.52 11.47 -25.08
N SER A 159 -3.62 10.18 -25.42
CA SER A 159 -3.26 9.68 -26.75
C SER A 159 -4.16 10.21 -27.87
N ALA A 160 -5.41 10.56 -27.58
CA ALA A 160 -6.35 11.14 -28.54
C ALA A 160 -6.17 12.67 -28.73
N ARG A 161 -5.30 13.31 -27.95
CA ARG A 161 -5.00 14.76 -28.01
C ARG A 161 -3.64 15.07 -28.64
N GLN A 162 -2.85 14.05 -28.97
CA GLN A 162 -1.60 14.17 -29.74
C GLN A 162 -1.87 13.82 -31.20
#